data_AF-A0A6I9LG46-F1
#
_entry.id   AF-A0A6I9LG46-F1
#
_cell.length_a   1.000
_cell.length_b   1.000
_cell.length_c   1.000
_cell.angle_alpha   90.00
_cell.angle_beta   90.00
_cell.angle_gamma   90.00
#
_symmetry.space_group_name_H-M   'P 1'
#
loop_
_entity.id
_entity.type
_entity.pdbx_description
1 polymer ?
#
loop_
_entity_poly.entity_id
_entity_poly.type
_entity_poly.pdbx_seq_one_letter_code
_entity_poly.pdbx_strand_id
1 'polypeptide(L)'
;MSIPMPGHPVNFSGVTLEQARRDVERLEQLIESHDVIFLLMDTRESRWLPAVIAASKRKLVINAALGFDTFVVMRHGLKKPKQQGAGDLCPSHLAAPADLGSSLFANIPGYKLGCYFCNDVVAPGDSTRDRTLDQQCTVSRPGLAVIAGALAVELMVSVLQHPEG
;
A
#
# COMPACT_ATOMS: atom_id res chain seq x y z
N MET A 1 12.88 -7.70 13.99
CA MET A 1 12.26 -6.39 13.74
C MET A 1 10.77 -6.62 13.69
N SER A 2 10.02 -6.00 14.59
CA SER A 2 8.56 -6.09 14.61
C SER A 2 7.95 -4.83 13.98
N ILE A 3 6.76 -4.95 13.39
CA ILE A 3 6.06 -3.79 12.82
C ILE A 3 4.92 -3.41 13.77
N PRO A 4 4.94 -2.21 14.39
CA PRO A 4 3.86 -1.75 15.25
C PRO A 4 2.53 -1.68 14.51
N MET A 5 1.51 -2.32 15.09
CA MET A 5 0.17 -2.41 14.52
C MET A 5 -0.76 -1.37 15.16
N PRO A 6 -1.49 -0.57 14.37
CA PRO A 6 -2.60 0.23 14.89
C PRO A 6 -3.57 -0.61 15.74
N GLY A 7 -4.15 0.00 16.78
CA GLY A 7 -5.05 -0.68 17.71
C GLY A 7 -4.36 -1.58 18.75
N HIS A 8 -3.05 -1.88 18.59
CA HIS A 8 -2.30 -2.68 19.54
C HIS A 8 -1.42 -1.78 20.42
N PRO A 9 -1.74 -1.62 21.71
CA PRO A 9 -0.94 -0.78 22.58
C PRO A 9 0.47 -1.36 22.75
N VAL A 10 1.48 -0.52 22.56
CA VAL A 10 2.91 -0.87 22.79
C VAL A 10 3.25 -0.90 24.30
N ASN A 11 2.23 -0.99 25.15
CA ASN A 11 2.25 -0.43 26.49
C ASN A 11 3.10 -1.17 27.53
N PHE A 12 3.50 -0.35 28.51
CA PHE A 12 3.72 -0.61 29.95
C PHE A 12 5.16 -0.46 30.47
N SER A 13 6.19 -0.43 29.63
CA SER A 13 7.58 -0.20 30.08
C SER A 13 8.38 0.69 29.12
N GLY A 14 9.35 1.45 29.64
CA GLY A 14 10.23 2.26 28.79
C GLY A 14 11.02 1.42 27.77
N VAL A 15 11.29 0.15 28.08
CA VAL A 15 12.03 -0.79 27.22
C VAL A 15 11.24 -1.14 25.96
N THR A 16 9.94 -1.42 26.07
CA THR A 16 9.11 -1.79 24.90
C THR A 16 8.92 -0.60 23.96
N LEU A 17 8.83 0.61 24.49
CA LEU A 17 8.75 1.83 23.69
C LEU A 17 10.04 2.08 22.91
N GLU A 18 11.20 1.96 23.55
CA GLU A 18 12.49 2.13 22.89
C GLU A 18 12.74 1.06 21.83
N GLN A 19 12.32 -0.19 22.08
CA GLN A 19 12.38 -1.25 21.07
C GLN A 19 11.50 -0.92 19.86
N ALA A 20 10.27 -0.47 20.08
CA ALA A 20 9.38 -0.07 18.99
C ALA A 20 9.97 1.08 18.17
N ARG A 21 10.57 2.09 18.81
CA ARG A 21 11.27 3.18 18.12
C ARG A 21 12.38 2.67 17.21
N ARG A 22 13.26 1.80 17.73
CA ARG A 22 14.35 1.19 16.95
C ARG A 22 13.83 0.38 15.77
N ASP A 23 12.75 -0.37 15.97
CA ASP A 23 12.14 -1.15 14.90
C ASP A 23 11.54 -0.25 13.81
N VAL A 24 10.90 0.87 14.19
CA VAL A 24 10.39 1.87 13.23
C VAL A 24 11.52 2.55 12.48
N GLU A 25 12.58 3.00 13.17
CA GLU A 25 13.75 3.59 12.52
C GLU A 25 14.40 2.61 11.53
N ARG A 26 14.51 1.33 11.92
CA ARG A 26 15.06 0.30 11.05
C ARG A 26 14.16 0.06 9.83
N LEU A 27 12.84 0.01 10.02
CA LEU A 27 11.88 -0.12 8.94
C LEU A 27 11.96 1.07 7.97
N GLU A 28 12.06 2.30 8.47
CA GLU A 28 12.21 3.49 7.64
C GLU A 28 13.49 3.46 6.81
N GLN A 29 14.61 3.07 7.40
CA GLN A 29 15.88 2.92 6.69
C GLN A 29 15.79 1.87 5.59
N LEU A 30 15.17 0.72 5.87
CA LEU A 30 14.97 -0.34 4.88
C LEU A 30 14.08 0.15 3.74
N ILE A 31 12.96 0.82 4.03
CA ILE A 31 12.09 1.34 2.97
C ILE A 31 12.82 2.41 2.14
N GLU A 32 13.61 3.28 2.77
CA GLU A 32 14.41 4.29 2.07
C GLU A 32 15.43 3.65 1.12
N SER A 33 16.11 2.59 1.56
CA SER A 33 17.20 1.97 0.79
C SER A 33 16.74 1.07 -0.36
N HIS A 34 15.44 0.80 -0.49
CA HIS A 34 14.89 -0.07 -1.54
C HIS A 34 13.97 0.71 -2.50
N ASP A 35 13.88 0.28 -3.75
CA ASP A 35 13.08 0.96 -4.78
C ASP A 35 11.62 0.48 -4.81
N VAL A 36 11.42 -0.82 -4.57
CA VAL A 36 10.11 -1.48 -4.57
C VAL A 36 9.88 -2.16 -3.23
N ILE A 37 8.69 -1.96 -2.67
CA ILE A 37 8.29 -2.51 -1.37
C ILE A 37 7.15 -3.50 -1.57
N PHE A 38 7.35 -4.74 -1.15
CA PHE A 38 6.31 -5.75 -1.13
C PHE A 38 5.67 -5.82 0.26
N LEU A 39 4.36 -5.61 0.35
CA LEU A 39 3.59 -5.78 1.58
C LEU A 39 2.96 -7.18 1.58
N LEU A 40 3.66 -8.13 2.22
CA LEU A 40 3.32 -9.56 2.27
C LEU A 40 2.98 -10.01 3.70
N MET A 41 2.35 -9.13 4.45
CA MET A 41 2.13 -9.33 5.89
C MET A 41 0.90 -10.21 6.13
N ASP A 42 0.77 -10.75 7.33
CA ASP A 42 -0.33 -11.63 7.72
C ASP A 42 -1.60 -10.88 8.13
N THR A 43 -1.47 -9.62 8.56
CA THR A 43 -2.61 -8.83 9.03
C THR A 43 -2.78 -7.50 8.32
N ARG A 44 -3.99 -6.96 8.38
CA ARG A 44 -4.29 -5.64 7.81
C ARG A 44 -3.58 -4.51 8.55
N GLU A 45 -3.50 -4.56 9.87
CA GLU A 45 -2.94 -3.49 10.70
C GLU A 45 -1.45 -3.36 10.46
N SER A 46 -0.77 -4.49 10.36
CA SER A 46 0.68 -4.54 10.18
C SER A 46 1.13 -3.91 8.85
N ARG A 47 0.28 -3.94 7.81
CA ARG A 47 0.53 -3.26 6.53
C ARG A 47 0.49 -1.73 6.60
N TRP A 48 -0.19 -1.16 7.60
CA TRP A 48 -0.49 0.27 7.62
C TRP A 48 0.77 1.13 7.69
N LEU A 49 1.63 0.86 8.69
CA LEU A 49 2.82 1.68 8.91
C LEU A 49 3.81 1.61 7.70
N PRO A 50 4.16 0.43 7.17
CA PRO A 50 4.96 0.33 5.96
C PRO A 50 4.33 1.05 4.76
N ALA A 51 3.01 0.96 4.57
CA ALA A 51 2.32 1.64 3.47
C ALA A 51 2.43 3.17 3.58
N VAL A 52 2.28 3.71 4.80
CA VAL A 52 2.41 5.15 5.06
C VAL A 52 3.84 5.63 4.82
N ILE A 53 4.85 4.90 5.33
CA ILE A 53 6.27 5.25 5.15
C ILE A 53 6.65 5.17 3.66
N ALA A 54 6.24 4.11 2.97
CA ALA A 54 6.53 3.96 1.54
C ALA A 54 5.87 5.07 0.71
N ALA A 55 4.65 5.47 1.05
CA ALA A 55 3.98 6.61 0.40
C ALA A 55 4.70 7.95 0.65
N SER A 56 5.22 8.19 1.86
CA SER A 56 5.95 9.41 2.19
C SER A 56 7.30 9.48 1.46
N LYS A 57 7.97 8.33 1.34
CA LYS A 57 9.24 8.15 0.61
C LYS A 57 9.07 7.93 -0.89
N ARG A 58 7.83 7.95 -1.40
CA ARG A 58 7.48 7.75 -2.82
C ARG A 58 8.09 6.48 -3.39
N LYS A 59 7.93 5.38 -2.68
CA LYS A 59 8.36 4.05 -3.14
C LYS A 59 7.21 3.35 -3.86
N LEU A 60 7.54 2.57 -4.89
CA LEU A 60 6.55 1.70 -5.54
C LEU A 60 6.18 0.60 -4.55
N VAL A 61 4.88 0.43 -4.28
CA VAL A 61 4.39 -0.60 -3.37
C VAL A 61 3.55 -1.61 -4.12
N ILE A 62 3.86 -2.90 -3.93
CA ILE A 62 3.03 -4.03 -4.33
C ILE A 62 2.49 -4.68 -3.07
N ASN A 63 1.17 -4.75 -2.94
CA ASN A 63 0.51 -5.41 -1.83
C ASN A 63 -0.07 -6.75 -2.30
N ALA A 64 0.20 -7.80 -1.53
CA ALA A 64 -0.47 -9.08 -1.70
C ALA A 64 -1.11 -9.52 -0.38
N ALA A 65 -2.34 -10.02 -0.46
CA ALA A 65 -3.07 -10.54 0.68
C ALA A 65 -3.80 -11.83 0.28
N LEU A 66 -3.89 -12.76 1.24
CA LEU A 66 -4.48 -14.07 1.05
C LEU A 66 -5.69 -14.23 1.96
N GLY A 67 -6.79 -14.72 1.37
CA GLY A 67 -7.94 -15.25 2.08
C GLY A 67 -7.91 -16.78 2.11
N PHE A 68 -9.03 -17.40 2.46
CA PHE A 68 -9.17 -18.85 2.46
C PHE A 68 -9.01 -19.44 1.04
N ASP A 69 -9.81 -18.95 0.10
CA ASP A 69 -9.88 -19.37 -1.31
C ASP A 69 -9.74 -18.20 -2.31
N THR A 70 -9.43 -17.00 -1.81
CA THR A 70 -9.28 -15.77 -2.58
C THR A 70 -7.94 -15.09 -2.29
N PHE A 71 -7.53 -14.18 -3.16
CA PHE A 71 -6.35 -13.35 -2.94
C PHE A 71 -6.55 -11.97 -3.59
N VAL A 72 -5.75 -11.00 -3.18
CA VAL A 72 -5.62 -9.71 -3.85
C VAL A 72 -4.16 -9.40 -4.09
N VAL A 73 -3.84 -8.94 -5.30
CA VAL A 73 -2.56 -8.37 -5.68
C VAL A 73 -2.84 -7.00 -6.28
N MET A 74 -2.23 -5.95 -5.74
CA MET A 74 -2.42 -4.59 -6.23
C MET A 74 -1.17 -3.75 -6.06
N ARG A 75 -1.05 -2.68 -6.85
CA ARG A 75 -0.05 -1.64 -6.64
C ARG A 75 -0.68 -0.42 -5.98
N HIS A 76 0.09 0.29 -5.16
CA HIS A 76 -0.34 1.62 -4.69
C HIS A 76 -0.04 2.69 -5.74
N GLY A 77 -0.77 3.80 -5.68
CA GLY A 77 -0.45 4.98 -6.49
C GLY A 77 0.89 5.61 -6.08
N LEU A 78 1.69 5.98 -7.10
CA LEU A 78 3.01 6.60 -6.91
C LEU A 78 2.94 8.09 -7.21
N LYS A 79 2.82 8.93 -6.16
CA LYS A 79 2.69 10.39 -6.35
C LYS A 79 3.92 10.97 -7.06
N LYS A 80 3.68 11.71 -8.15
CA LYS A 80 4.73 12.47 -8.86
C LYS A 80 5.40 13.48 -7.91
N PRO A 81 6.70 13.76 -8.09
CA PRO A 81 7.33 14.87 -7.40
C PRO A 81 6.57 16.16 -7.65
N LYS A 82 6.33 16.94 -6.58
CA LYS A 82 5.91 18.34 -6.74
C LYS A 82 7.00 19.02 -7.56
N GLN A 83 6.70 19.38 -8.81
CA GLN A 83 7.53 20.32 -9.55
C GLN A 83 7.50 21.64 -8.77
N GLN A 84 8.64 22.01 -8.16
CA GLN A 84 8.84 23.37 -7.66
C GLN A 84 9.00 24.28 -8.88
N GLY A 85 7.90 24.84 -9.38
CA GLY A 85 7.97 25.68 -10.58
C GLY A 85 6.67 25.96 -11.32
N ALA A 86 5.57 26.20 -10.61
CA ALA A 86 4.48 27.07 -11.07
C ALA A 86 3.64 27.35 -9.84
N GLY A 87 3.48 28.64 -9.49
CA GLY A 87 2.52 29.03 -8.46
C GLY A 87 1.14 28.50 -8.79
N ASP A 88 0.29 28.46 -7.77
CA ASP A 88 -1.16 28.31 -7.91
C ASP A 88 -1.71 29.33 -8.90
N LEU A 89 -1.68 28.99 -10.18
CA LEU A 89 -2.52 29.54 -11.20
C LEU A 89 -3.38 28.37 -11.63
N CYS A 90 -4.63 28.43 -11.19
CA CYS A 90 -5.72 27.62 -11.70
C CYS A 90 -5.52 27.38 -13.20
N PRO A 91 -5.48 26.13 -13.70
CA PRO A 91 -5.79 25.90 -15.09
C PRO A 91 -7.31 26.07 -15.24
N SER A 92 -7.76 27.32 -15.21
CA SER A 92 -9.01 27.70 -15.86
C SER A 92 -8.84 27.40 -17.34
N HIS A 93 -9.52 26.36 -17.82
CA HIS A 93 -9.83 26.12 -19.23
C HIS A 93 -8.63 26.04 -20.20
N LEU A 94 -8.04 24.85 -20.31
CA LEU A 94 -8.12 24.14 -21.60
C LEU A 94 -8.91 22.86 -21.33
N ALA A 95 -10.21 23.05 -21.13
CA ALA A 95 -11.15 21.96 -21.25
C ALA A 95 -11.03 21.44 -22.69
N ALA A 96 -10.36 20.30 -22.85
CA ALA A 96 -10.78 19.38 -23.90
C ALA A 96 -12.31 19.28 -23.80
N PRO A 97 -13.05 19.34 -24.93
CA PRO A 97 -14.50 19.40 -24.90
C PRO A 97 -14.98 18.32 -23.95
N ALA A 98 -15.79 18.72 -22.98
CA ALA A 98 -16.37 17.83 -22.00
C ALA A 98 -17.14 16.77 -22.78
N ASP A 99 -16.49 15.64 -23.01
CA ASP A 99 -17.10 14.48 -23.60
C ASP A 99 -18.02 13.96 -22.50
N LEU A 100 -19.25 14.44 -22.52
CA LEU A 100 -20.34 14.15 -21.62
C LEU A 100 -20.83 12.71 -21.90
N GLY A 101 -19.88 11.78 -21.82
CA GLY A 101 -19.87 10.43 -22.38
C GLY A 101 -18.57 9.67 -22.11
N SER A 102 -17.51 10.35 -21.61
CA SER A 102 -16.30 9.75 -21.05
C SER A 102 -16.61 9.07 -19.71
N SER A 103 -17.26 7.91 -19.82
CA SER A 103 -17.10 6.72 -18.98
C SER A 103 -16.69 6.94 -17.51
N LEU A 104 -17.50 6.44 -16.59
CA LEU A 104 -17.10 6.09 -15.21
C LEU A 104 -15.82 5.21 -15.15
N PHE A 105 -15.32 4.74 -16.30
CA PHE A 105 -14.05 4.05 -16.52
C PHE A 105 -12.99 4.94 -17.21
N ALA A 106 -12.91 6.23 -16.89
CA ALA A 106 -11.78 7.07 -17.32
C ALA A 106 -10.45 6.41 -16.91
N ASN A 107 -9.45 6.40 -17.79
CA ASN A 107 -8.11 5.89 -17.51
C ASN A 107 -7.49 6.68 -16.35
N ILE A 108 -7.62 6.17 -15.12
CA ILE A 108 -7.03 6.79 -13.93
C ILE A 108 -5.51 6.64 -14.06
N PRO A 109 -4.73 7.73 -14.11
CA PRO A 109 -3.28 7.63 -14.20
C PRO A 109 -2.70 6.87 -13.01
N GLY A 110 -1.65 6.09 -13.25
CA GLY A 110 -1.01 5.25 -12.22
C GLY A 110 -0.62 5.98 -10.94
N TYR A 111 -0.27 7.27 -11.03
CA TYR A 111 0.09 8.11 -9.89
C TYR A 111 -1.11 8.57 -9.04
N LYS A 112 -2.35 8.41 -9.53
CA LYS A 112 -3.60 8.76 -8.84
C LYS A 112 -4.34 7.55 -8.25
N LEU A 113 -3.79 6.34 -8.40
CA LEU A 113 -4.40 5.14 -7.83
C LEU A 113 -4.44 5.20 -6.30
N GLY A 114 -5.46 4.57 -5.72
CA GLY A 114 -5.57 4.38 -4.28
C GLY A 114 -4.52 3.39 -3.74
N CYS A 115 -4.39 3.35 -2.41
CA CYS A 115 -3.66 2.29 -1.72
C CYS A 115 -4.63 1.21 -1.21
N TYR A 116 -4.09 0.16 -0.60
CA TYR A 116 -4.86 -0.91 0.04
C TYR A 116 -5.95 -0.39 1.01
N PHE A 117 -5.71 0.74 1.67
CA PHE A 117 -6.63 1.35 2.63
C PHE A 117 -7.64 2.33 2.02
N CYS A 118 -7.52 2.70 0.74
CA CYS A 118 -8.42 3.69 0.11
C CYS A 118 -9.82 3.16 -0.15
N ASN A 119 -9.98 1.83 -0.26
CA ASN A 119 -11.30 1.20 -0.43
C ASN A 119 -12.02 0.96 0.89
N ASP A 120 -11.41 1.30 2.03
CA ASP A 120 -12.03 1.09 3.32
C ASP A 120 -12.70 2.36 3.87
N VAL A 121 -13.85 2.16 4.51
CA VAL A 121 -14.61 3.19 5.23
C VAL A 121 -14.27 3.22 6.73
N VAL A 122 -13.44 2.29 7.21
CA VAL A 122 -13.01 2.16 8.61
C VAL A 122 -11.48 2.26 8.69
N ALA A 123 -11.00 3.07 9.63
CA ALA A 123 -9.58 3.16 9.95
C ALA A 123 -9.02 1.78 10.39
N PRO A 124 -7.76 1.44 10.05
CA PRO A 124 -7.16 0.19 10.51
C PRO A 124 -7.08 0.19 12.04
N GLY A 125 -7.70 -0.82 12.64
CA GLY A 125 -7.70 -1.13 14.07
C GLY A 125 -7.65 -2.64 14.24
N ASP A 126 -7.74 -3.13 15.48
CA ASP A 126 -7.60 -4.56 15.78
C ASP A 126 -8.68 -5.42 15.07
N SER A 127 -8.30 -6.10 13.99
CA SER A 127 -9.12 -6.99 13.18
C SER A 127 -8.85 -8.48 13.46
N THR A 128 -8.01 -8.80 14.45
CA THR A 128 -7.81 -10.18 14.93
C THR A 128 -9.10 -10.80 15.51
N ARG A 129 -10.18 -10.00 15.63
CA ARG A 129 -11.46 -10.42 16.17
C ARG A 129 -12.59 -10.64 15.15
N ASP A 130 -12.55 -10.10 13.90
CA ASP A 130 -13.81 -9.97 13.12
C ASP A 130 -13.82 -10.09 11.55
N ARG A 131 -12.82 -10.62 10.82
CA ARG A 131 -12.94 -10.81 9.32
C ARG A 131 -12.14 -11.99 8.77
N THR A 132 -12.37 -12.47 7.54
CA THR A 132 -11.68 -13.67 7.01
C THR A 132 -10.45 -13.39 6.12
N LEU A 133 -10.34 -12.19 5.55
CA LEU A 133 -9.21 -11.76 4.70
C LEU A 133 -8.21 -10.96 5.55
N ASP A 134 -6.91 -11.30 5.48
CA ASP A 134 -5.84 -10.74 6.33
C ASP A 134 -6.04 -10.94 7.84
N GLN A 135 -6.49 -12.14 8.24
CA GLN A 135 -6.35 -12.54 9.64
C GLN A 135 -5.01 -13.19 9.90
N GLN A 136 -4.43 -12.82 11.05
CA GLN A 136 -3.45 -13.67 11.70
C GLN A 136 -4.09 -15.06 11.86
N CYS A 137 -3.47 -16.10 11.29
CA CYS A 137 -3.98 -17.47 11.25
C CYS A 137 -5.04 -17.81 10.17
N THR A 138 -5.13 -17.07 9.05
CA THR A 138 -5.94 -17.53 7.90
C THR A 138 -5.39 -18.85 7.35
N VAL A 139 -6.22 -19.90 7.37
CA VAL A 139 -5.93 -21.13 6.62
C VAL A 139 -6.17 -20.83 5.13
N SER A 140 -5.10 -20.65 4.36
CA SER A 140 -5.21 -20.48 2.90
C SER A 140 -5.04 -21.80 2.16
N ARG A 141 -5.76 -22.00 1.05
CA ARG A 141 -5.48 -23.12 0.14
C ARG A 141 -4.03 -23.03 -0.38
N PRO A 142 -3.21 -24.10 -0.32
CA PRO A 142 -1.76 -24.01 -0.58
C PRO A 142 -1.35 -23.40 -1.93
N GLY A 143 -2.16 -23.57 -2.97
CA GLY A 143 -1.86 -23.02 -4.31
C GLY A 143 -1.97 -21.49 -4.42
N LEU A 144 -2.68 -20.83 -3.50
CA LEU A 144 -2.94 -19.38 -3.62
C LEU A 144 -1.70 -18.53 -3.39
N ALA A 145 -0.84 -18.92 -2.46
CA ALA A 145 0.39 -18.17 -2.18
C ALA A 145 1.30 -18.12 -3.43
N VAL A 146 1.37 -19.23 -4.19
CA VAL A 146 2.15 -19.30 -5.43
C VAL A 146 1.54 -18.40 -6.51
N ILE A 147 0.22 -18.44 -6.68
CA ILE A 147 -0.48 -17.61 -7.67
C ILE A 147 -0.32 -16.11 -7.34
N ALA A 148 -0.58 -15.73 -6.09
CA ALA A 148 -0.45 -14.34 -5.65
C ALA A 148 1.00 -13.85 -5.75
N GLY A 149 1.97 -14.68 -5.37
CA GLY A 149 3.39 -14.36 -5.49
C GLY A 149 3.82 -14.15 -6.95
N ALA A 150 3.42 -15.04 -7.86
CA ALA A 150 3.70 -14.90 -9.28
C ALA A 150 3.10 -13.61 -9.86
N LEU A 151 1.82 -13.36 -9.58
CA LEU A 151 1.14 -12.14 -10.06
C LEU A 151 1.74 -10.87 -9.46
N ALA A 152 2.21 -10.88 -8.22
CA ALA A 152 2.84 -9.73 -7.59
C ALA A 152 4.17 -9.36 -8.28
N VAL A 153 4.97 -10.37 -8.64
CA VAL A 153 6.24 -10.16 -9.37
C VAL A 153 5.97 -9.72 -10.80
N GLU A 154 5.05 -10.37 -11.51
CA GLU A 154 4.68 -9.98 -12.88
C GLU A 154 4.11 -8.55 -12.94
N LEU A 155 3.28 -8.17 -11.96
CA LEU A 155 2.77 -6.80 -11.85
C LEU A 155 3.91 -5.80 -11.66
N MET A 156 4.88 -6.09 -10.79
CA MET A 156 6.05 -5.23 -10.60
C MET A 156 6.84 -5.06 -11.90
N VAL A 157 7.16 -6.16 -12.57
CA VAL A 157 7.94 -6.12 -13.82
C VAL A 157 7.19 -5.32 -14.89
N SER A 158 5.89 -5.56 -15.05
CA SER A 158 5.03 -4.84 -15.99
C SER A 158 5.02 -3.33 -15.71
N VAL A 159 4.85 -2.92 -14.45
CA VAL A 159 4.88 -1.51 -14.04
C VAL A 159 6.23 -0.85 -14.34
N LEU A 160 7.34 -1.55 -14.08
CA LEU A 160 8.67 -1.01 -14.34
C LEU A 160 8.99 -0.85 -15.84
N GLN A 161 8.36 -1.65 -16.71
CA GLN A 161 8.54 -1.59 -18.16
C GLN A 161 7.46 -0.75 -18.87
N HIS A 162 6.38 -0.39 -18.19
CA HIS A 162 5.28 0.35 -18.77
C HIS A 162 5.68 1.82 -19.01
N PRO A 163 5.41 2.41 -20.19
CA PRO A 163 5.81 3.79 -20.51
C PRO A 163 5.23 4.84 -19.55
N GLU A 164 4.11 4.52 -18.91
CA GLU A 164 3.43 5.42 -17.95
C GLU A 164 3.62 5.03 -16.47
N GLY A 165 4.25 3.88 -16.19
CA GLY A 165 4.34 3.29 -14.84
C GLY A 165 3.09 2.53 -14.40
#